data_AF-A0A354P6M1-F1
#
_entry.id   AF-A0A354P6M1-F1
#
_cell.length_a   1.000
_cell.length_b   1.000
_cell.length_c   1.000
_cell.angle_alpha   90.00
_cell.angle_beta   90.00
_cell.angle_gamma   90.00
#
_symmetry.space_group_name_H-M   'P 1'
#
loop_
_entity.id
_entity.type
_entity.pdbx_description
1 polymer ?
#
loop_
_entity_poly.entity_id
_entity_poly.type
_entity_poly.pdbx_seq_one_letter_code
_entity_poly.pdbx_strand_id
1 'polypeptide(L)'
;MLRNPELQSHHGLQQVLPKSVSEKGVAPSQTLNSLQSPTDPPHEDEAHVDGTPARERSDGSLIDRPDVIRAVATILVLINLVSLVGFWRLYAKARDQTLQGPLRFVTDVNSAPASELSLLPGIGYELANRIVENREMTGPYQSLDDLNRVRGIGPKTLAQIQPMIVFGIESDSLSLPQSPNQNFVDPP
;
A
#
# COMPACT_ATOMS: atom_id res chain seq x y z
N MET A 1 -29.49 43.92 -5.70
CA MET A 1 -29.67 43.45 -7.09
C MET A 1 -28.27 43.13 -7.60
N LEU A 2 -27.93 41.96 -8.14
CA LEU A 2 -28.72 40.77 -8.45
C LEU A 2 -28.17 39.53 -7.71
N ARG A 3 -29.05 38.64 -7.25
CA ARG A 3 -28.72 37.29 -6.77
C ARG A 3 -29.32 36.33 -7.79
N ASN A 4 -28.49 35.66 -8.60
CA ASN A 4 -29.00 34.64 -9.53
C ASN A 4 -29.14 33.28 -8.81
N PRO A 5 -30.30 32.61 -8.93
CA PRO A 5 -30.57 31.33 -8.28
C PRO A 5 -30.35 30.14 -9.26
N GLU A 6 -30.79 28.96 -8.83
CA GLU A 6 -31.07 27.78 -9.66
C GLU A 6 -29.92 27.11 -10.40
N LEU A 7 -29.41 26.03 -9.78
CA LEU A 7 -29.20 24.76 -10.49
C LEU A 7 -29.70 23.61 -9.61
N GLN A 8 -31.02 23.42 -9.58
CA GLN A 8 -31.62 22.16 -9.15
C GLN A 8 -31.61 21.18 -10.33
N SER A 9 -30.96 20.03 -10.17
CA SER A 9 -31.20 18.83 -10.98
C SER A 9 -30.87 17.63 -10.09
N HIS A 10 -31.86 17.01 -9.42
CA HIS A 10 -32.86 16.06 -9.94
C HIS A 10 -32.30 14.66 -10.25
N HIS A 11 -32.97 13.65 -9.67
CA HIS A 11 -32.76 12.19 -9.81
C HIS A 11 -31.41 11.68 -9.28
N GLY A 12 -31.35 10.60 -8.49
CA GLY A 12 -32.14 9.36 -8.49
C GLY A 12 -31.16 8.25 -8.91
N LEU A 13 -31.01 7.13 -8.19
CA LEU A 13 -32.03 6.12 -7.90
C LEU A 13 -31.69 5.33 -6.61
N GLN A 14 -32.69 5.05 -5.78
CA GLN A 14 -32.68 3.85 -4.93
C GLN A 14 -33.01 2.63 -5.79
N GLN A 15 -32.30 1.50 -5.63
CA GLN A 15 -32.82 0.12 -5.69
C GLN A 15 -31.88 -0.73 -4.81
N VAL A 16 -32.24 -1.16 -3.59
CA VAL A 16 -33.23 -2.19 -3.22
C VAL A 16 -32.88 -3.57 -3.82
N LEU A 17 -32.29 -4.44 -3.00
CA LEU A 17 -32.08 -5.86 -3.30
C LEU A 17 -33.43 -6.60 -3.35
N PRO A 18 -33.75 -7.36 -4.43
CA PRO A 18 -34.88 -8.27 -4.43
C PRO A 18 -34.58 -9.59 -3.69
N LYS A 19 -35.62 -10.15 -3.05
CA LYS A 19 -35.58 -11.47 -2.38
C LYS A 19 -36.00 -12.59 -3.33
N SER A 20 -35.35 -13.76 -3.20
CA SER A 20 -35.87 -15.14 -3.33
C SER A 20 -36.90 -15.51 -4.45
N VAL A 21 -36.46 -16.32 -5.44
CA VAL A 21 -37.21 -17.38 -6.17
C VAL A 21 -36.21 -18.50 -6.55
N SER A 22 -36.42 -19.84 -6.51
CA SER A 22 -37.48 -20.74 -5.98
C SER A 22 -38.23 -21.70 -6.95
N GLU A 23 -37.63 -22.13 -8.08
CA GLU A 23 -38.16 -23.24 -8.93
C GLU A 23 -37.07 -24.32 -9.18
N LYS A 24 -37.30 -25.63 -8.96
CA LYS A 24 -38.17 -26.56 -9.72
C LYS A 24 -37.62 -26.75 -11.14
N GLY A 25 -37.15 -27.91 -11.60
CA GLY A 25 -37.35 -29.30 -11.19
C GLY A 25 -37.49 -30.10 -12.49
N VAL A 26 -36.53 -30.99 -12.80
CA VAL A 26 -36.53 -31.77 -14.05
C VAL A 26 -36.15 -33.22 -13.73
N ALA A 27 -37.02 -34.14 -14.12
CA ALA A 27 -36.74 -35.57 -14.19
C ALA A 27 -36.72 -36.00 -15.68
N PRO A 28 -35.95 -37.03 -16.03
CA PRO A 28 -36.27 -37.95 -17.11
C PRO A 28 -36.77 -39.27 -16.48
N SER A 29 -38.02 -39.64 -16.68
CA SER A 29 -38.50 -40.35 -17.89
C SER A 29 -38.16 -41.84 -17.84
N GLN A 30 -39.19 -42.64 -17.57
CA GLN A 30 -39.15 -44.09 -17.59
C GLN A 30 -38.84 -44.61 -19.00
N THR A 31 -38.00 -45.65 -19.10
CA THR A 31 -37.99 -46.54 -20.26
C THR A 31 -38.58 -47.88 -19.85
N LEU A 32 -39.63 -48.29 -20.53
CA LEU A 32 -40.37 -49.52 -20.30
C LEU A 32 -39.55 -50.73 -20.74
N ASN A 33 -39.15 -51.59 -19.82
CA ASN A 33 -38.73 -52.96 -20.15
C ASN A 33 -39.93 -53.90 -20.02
N SER A 34 -40.64 -54.05 -21.13
CA SER A 34 -41.78 -54.96 -21.27
C SER A 34 -41.30 -56.40 -21.51
N LEU A 35 -41.74 -57.32 -20.65
CA LEU A 35 -42.11 -58.71 -20.99
C LEU A 35 -41.27 -59.45 -22.06
N GLN A 36 -40.23 -60.17 -21.60
CA GLN A 36 -39.86 -61.45 -22.23
C GLN A 36 -39.83 -62.55 -21.15
N SER A 37 -40.68 -63.55 -21.32
CA SER A 37 -40.82 -64.73 -20.44
C SER A 37 -39.69 -65.75 -20.68
N PRO A 38 -39.46 -66.71 -19.76
CA PRO A 38 -38.22 -67.48 -19.74
C PRO A 38 -38.20 -68.63 -20.76
N THR A 39 -37.00 -68.91 -21.27
CA THR A 39 -36.63 -70.21 -21.84
C THR A 39 -35.20 -70.51 -21.43
N ASP A 40 -35.06 -71.33 -20.39
CA ASP A 40 -33.82 -72.08 -20.17
C ASP A 40 -33.57 -72.99 -21.38
N PRO A 41 -32.30 -73.18 -21.74
CA PRO A 41 -31.79 -74.54 -21.69
C PRO A 41 -30.61 -74.63 -20.71
N PRO A 42 -30.58 -75.63 -19.82
CA PRO A 42 -29.35 -75.97 -19.13
C PRO A 42 -28.39 -76.61 -20.14
N HIS A 43 -27.10 -76.33 -20.04
CA HIS A 43 -26.04 -77.34 -20.11
C HIS A 43 -24.74 -76.75 -19.55
N GLU A 44 -24.00 -77.58 -18.83
CA GLU A 44 -22.83 -77.23 -18.04
C GLU A 44 -21.55 -77.28 -18.90
N ASP A 45 -20.43 -76.85 -18.29
CA ASP A 45 -19.05 -76.90 -18.77
C ASP A 45 -18.73 -76.11 -20.08
N GLU A 46 -17.86 -75.11 -19.95
CA GLU A 46 -16.43 -75.32 -20.22
C GLU A 46 -15.57 -74.35 -19.39
N ALA A 47 -14.42 -74.83 -18.93
CA ALA A 47 -13.48 -74.04 -18.13
C ALA A 47 -12.63 -73.13 -19.02
N HIS A 48 -12.66 -71.82 -18.78
CA HIS A 48 -11.75 -70.86 -19.42
C HIS A 48 -10.71 -70.33 -18.44
N VAL A 49 -9.44 -70.55 -18.77
CA VAL A 49 -8.29 -69.95 -18.08
C VAL A 49 -8.17 -68.49 -18.51
N ASP A 50 -8.22 -67.56 -17.56
CA ASP A 50 -7.62 -66.23 -17.76
C ASP A 50 -6.64 -65.90 -16.64
N GLY A 51 -5.46 -65.47 -17.04
CA GLY A 51 -4.37 -65.11 -16.16
C GLY A 51 -4.23 -63.60 -16.08
N THR A 52 -4.82 -62.99 -15.05
CA THR A 52 -4.38 -61.66 -14.61
C THR A 52 -4.37 -61.58 -13.08
N PRO A 53 -3.25 -61.26 -12.41
CA PRO A 53 -3.33 -60.74 -11.05
C PRO A 53 -4.11 -59.43 -11.12
N ALA A 54 -5.34 -59.45 -10.59
CA ALA A 54 -6.21 -58.29 -10.60
C ALA A 54 -5.45 -57.10 -10.00
N ARG A 55 -5.17 -56.08 -10.83
CA ARG A 55 -4.54 -54.85 -10.37
C ARG A 55 -5.37 -54.31 -9.24
N GLU A 56 -4.76 -54.23 -8.06
CA GLU A 56 -5.37 -53.67 -6.86
C GLU A 56 -5.77 -52.23 -7.17
N ARG A 57 -7.06 -52.04 -7.50
CA ARG A 57 -7.62 -50.71 -7.74
C ARG A 57 -7.58 -50.00 -6.39
N SER A 58 -6.59 -49.13 -6.22
CA SER A 58 -6.58 -48.10 -5.19
C SER A 58 -7.64 -47.04 -5.51
N ASP A 59 -8.91 -47.47 -5.64
CA ASP A 59 -10.08 -46.62 -5.84
C ASP A 59 -10.55 -46.07 -4.49
N GLY A 60 -9.60 -45.45 -3.81
CA GLY A 60 -9.80 -44.62 -2.64
C GLY A 60 -9.56 -43.19 -3.05
N SER A 61 -10.52 -42.59 -3.74
CA SER A 61 -10.58 -41.14 -3.95
C SER A 61 -10.30 -40.47 -2.60
N LEU A 62 -9.11 -39.84 -2.49
CA LEU A 62 -8.61 -39.29 -1.23
C LEU A 62 -9.49 -38.15 -0.71
N ILE A 63 -10.39 -37.67 -1.56
CA ILE A 63 -11.34 -36.57 -1.35
C ILE A 63 -12.61 -37.06 -0.65
N ASP A 64 -13.06 -38.31 -0.82
CA ASP A 64 -14.35 -38.78 -0.27
C ASP A 64 -14.32 -39.14 1.23
N ARG A 65 -13.15 -39.05 1.88
CA ARG A 65 -13.02 -39.28 3.33
C ARG A 65 -13.18 -37.96 4.08
N PRO A 66 -14.26 -37.74 4.85
CA PRO A 66 -14.50 -36.47 5.55
C PRO A 66 -13.39 -36.14 6.56
N ASP A 67 -12.74 -37.15 7.13
CA ASP A 67 -11.61 -36.97 8.06
C ASP A 67 -10.34 -36.51 7.33
N VAL A 68 -10.14 -36.91 6.07
CA VAL A 68 -9.04 -36.43 5.24
C VAL A 68 -9.29 -35.00 4.77
N ILE A 69 -10.53 -34.66 4.35
CA ILE A 69 -10.92 -33.27 4.07
C ILE A 69 -10.64 -32.39 5.30
N ARG A 70 -11.05 -32.83 6.50
CA ARG A 70 -10.81 -32.10 7.76
C ARG A 70 -9.32 -31.94 8.06
N ALA A 71 -8.51 -32.99 7.88
CA ALA A 71 -7.07 -32.94 8.10
C ALA A 71 -6.35 -32.00 7.10
N VAL A 72 -6.73 -32.02 5.82
CA VAL A 72 -6.18 -31.10 4.82
C VAL A 72 -6.61 -29.65 5.12
N ALA A 73 -7.86 -29.43 5.50
CA ALA A 73 -8.36 -28.10 5.86
C ALA A 73 -7.64 -27.52 7.10
N THR A 74 -7.39 -28.32 8.15
CA THR A 74 -6.64 -27.84 9.32
C THR A 74 -5.19 -27.52 8.99
N ILE A 75 -4.52 -28.34 8.17
CA ILE A 75 -3.16 -28.06 7.69
C ILE A 75 -3.10 -26.75 6.90
N LEU A 76 -4.04 -26.52 5.98
CA LEU A 76 -4.11 -25.27 5.20
C LEU A 76 -4.37 -24.03 6.07
N VAL A 77 -5.22 -24.14 7.09
CA VAL A 77 -5.45 -23.08 8.09
C VAL A 77 -4.19 -22.81 8.91
N LEU A 78 -3.48 -23.85 9.37
CA LEU A 78 -2.24 -23.70 10.12
C LEU A 78 -1.13 -23.06 9.28
N ILE A 79 -0.99 -23.45 8.00
CA ILE A 79 -0.06 -22.81 7.07
C ILE A 79 -0.40 -21.32 6.91
N ASN A 80 -1.67 -20.97 6.72
CA ASN A 80 -2.09 -19.56 6.66
C ASN A 80 -1.82 -18.81 7.98
N LEU A 81 -2.04 -19.44 9.14
CA LEU A 81 -1.80 -18.83 10.46
C LEU A 81 -0.30 -18.56 10.70
N VAL A 82 0.57 -19.52 10.36
CA VAL A 82 2.03 -19.37 10.41
C VAL A 82 2.49 -18.30 9.42
N SER A 83 1.90 -18.27 8.22
CA SER A 83 2.08 -17.21 7.21
C SER A 83 1.41 -15.88 7.57
N LEU A 84 0.67 -15.77 8.67
CA LEU A 84 0.18 -14.49 9.19
C LEU A 84 1.16 -13.95 10.26
N VAL A 85 1.61 -14.82 11.18
CA VAL A 85 2.49 -14.46 12.31
C VAL A 85 3.96 -14.34 11.90
N GLY A 86 4.48 -15.31 11.16
CA GLY A 86 5.87 -15.32 10.66
C GLY A 86 6.11 -14.24 9.61
N PHE A 87 5.11 -14.00 8.76
CA PHE A 87 5.10 -12.89 7.80
C PHE A 87 5.12 -11.55 8.53
N TRP A 88 4.30 -11.33 9.57
CA TRP A 88 4.44 -10.10 10.38
C TRP A 88 5.84 -9.93 10.99
N ARG A 89 6.49 -11.00 11.45
CA ARG A 89 7.85 -10.91 12.01
C ARG A 89 8.97 -10.70 10.98
N LEU A 90 8.80 -11.17 9.74
CA LEU A 90 9.77 -10.97 8.67
C LEU A 90 9.53 -9.64 7.91
N TYR A 91 8.27 -9.28 7.66
CA TYR A 91 7.89 -8.06 6.95
C TYR A 91 7.98 -6.80 7.85
N ALA A 92 7.93 -6.94 9.18
CA ALA A 92 8.26 -5.84 10.10
C ALA A 92 9.72 -5.37 9.98
N LYS A 93 10.60 -6.11 9.29
CA LYS A 93 11.99 -5.68 9.02
C LYS A 93 12.16 -4.92 7.69
N ALA A 94 11.10 -4.78 6.89
CA ALA A 94 11.16 -4.22 5.53
C ALA A 94 10.10 -3.14 5.26
N ARG A 95 9.67 -2.40 6.29
CA ARG A 95 8.72 -1.26 6.14
C ARG A 95 9.37 0.13 6.19
N ASP A 96 10.69 0.21 6.38
CA ASP A 96 11.42 1.49 6.55
C ASP A 96 12.14 1.97 5.27
N GLN A 97 11.76 1.48 4.08
CA GLN A 97 12.56 1.70 2.84
C GLN A 97 11.87 2.50 1.72
N THR A 98 10.60 2.87 1.83
CA THR A 98 9.87 3.48 0.68
C THR A 98 9.37 4.92 0.89
N LEU A 99 9.46 5.52 2.08
CA LEU A 99 9.05 6.92 2.31
C LEU A 99 9.87 7.74 3.32
N GLN A 100 10.83 7.17 4.06
CA GLN A 100 11.58 7.92 5.08
C GLN A 100 13.04 7.49 5.19
N GLY A 101 13.92 8.17 4.45
CA GLY A 101 15.10 8.69 5.16
C GLY A 101 14.60 9.67 6.22
N PRO A 102 15.22 9.80 7.41
CA PRO A 102 14.81 10.85 8.34
C PRO A 102 14.84 12.16 7.58
N LEU A 103 13.71 12.91 7.57
CA LEU A 103 13.60 14.17 6.86
C LEU A 103 14.66 15.11 7.45
N ARG A 104 15.84 15.15 6.80
CA ARG A 104 16.96 15.98 7.21
C ARG A 104 16.57 17.39 6.84
N PHE A 105 15.93 18.05 7.79
CA PHE A 105 15.66 19.45 7.77
C PHE A 105 17.01 20.17 7.68
N VAL A 106 17.33 20.64 6.48
CA VAL A 106 18.51 21.43 6.17
C VAL A 106 18.01 22.78 5.72
N THR A 107 18.49 23.84 6.37
CA THR A 107 18.04 25.21 6.14
C THR A 107 19.25 26.13 5.95
N ASP A 108 19.09 27.23 5.21
CA ASP A 108 20.17 28.19 4.97
C ASP A 108 20.07 29.36 5.94
N VAL A 109 21.12 29.53 6.75
CA VAL A 109 21.20 30.56 7.79
C VAL A 109 21.09 31.97 7.20
N ASN A 110 21.50 32.15 5.94
CA ASN A 110 21.51 33.46 5.30
C ASN A 110 20.16 33.86 4.69
N SER A 111 19.32 32.90 4.30
CA SER A 111 18.04 33.17 3.59
C SER A 111 16.80 32.76 4.37
N ALA A 112 16.86 31.76 5.25
CA ALA A 112 15.69 31.23 5.95
C ALA A 112 15.03 32.26 6.91
N PRO A 113 13.70 32.25 7.06
CA PRO A 113 12.99 33.09 8.01
C PRO A 113 13.15 32.59 9.45
N ALA A 114 12.88 33.45 10.44
CA ALA A 114 13.00 33.10 11.86
C ALA A 114 12.10 31.93 12.28
N SER A 115 10.93 31.77 11.65
CA SER A 115 10.05 30.61 11.87
C SER A 115 10.72 29.29 11.47
N GLU A 116 11.45 29.26 10.36
CA GLU A 116 12.16 28.08 9.88
C GLU A 116 13.41 27.79 10.73
N LEU A 117 14.21 28.81 11.03
CA LEU A 117 15.36 28.70 11.94
C LEU A 117 14.95 28.23 13.35
N SER A 118 13.73 28.54 13.81
CA SER A 118 13.21 28.07 15.11
C SER A 118 12.85 26.57 15.17
N LEU A 119 12.90 25.85 14.05
CA LEU A 119 12.77 24.40 14.00
C LEU A 119 14.09 23.68 14.31
N LEU A 120 15.22 24.41 14.35
CA LEU A 120 16.53 23.85 14.64
C LEU A 120 16.69 23.51 16.14
N PRO A 121 17.33 22.38 16.48
CA PRO A 121 17.53 21.99 17.87
C PRO A 121 18.33 23.04 18.64
N GLY A 122 17.75 23.53 19.74
CA GLY A 122 18.38 24.55 20.59
C GLY A 122 18.20 26.00 20.11
N ILE A 123 17.48 26.25 19.00
CA ILE A 123 17.14 27.59 18.53
C ILE A 123 15.63 27.82 18.73
N GLY A 124 15.27 28.62 19.73
CA GLY A 124 13.90 29.13 19.87
C GLY A 124 13.65 30.36 19.00
N TYR A 125 12.38 30.73 18.80
CA TYR A 125 11.96 31.89 17.99
C TYR A 125 12.70 33.19 18.33
N GLU A 126 12.91 33.46 19.63
CA GLU A 126 13.69 34.60 20.11
C GLU A 126 15.16 34.60 19.62
N LEU A 127 15.80 33.42 19.60
CA LEU A 127 17.17 33.30 19.13
C LEU A 127 17.23 33.35 17.60
N ALA A 128 16.22 32.79 16.92
CA ALA A 128 16.05 32.87 15.47
C ALA A 128 15.90 34.32 14.98
N ASN A 129 15.08 35.14 15.66
CA ASN A 129 14.96 36.57 15.33
C ASN A 129 16.31 37.29 15.44
N ARG A 130 17.10 37.01 16.49
CA ARG A 130 18.45 37.60 16.64
C ARG A 130 19.42 37.15 15.55
N ILE A 131 19.30 35.93 15.02
CA ILE A 131 20.09 35.48 13.86
C ILE A 131 19.75 36.31 12.62
N VAL A 132 18.45 36.58 12.39
CA VAL A 132 17.94 37.38 11.27
C VAL A 132 18.36 38.86 11.40
N GLU A 133 18.08 39.50 12.55
CA GLU A 133 18.51 40.87 12.84
C GLU A 133 20.04 41.02 12.71
N ASN A 134 20.80 40.05 13.20
CA ASN A 134 22.26 40.12 13.13
C ASN A 134 22.81 39.99 11.70
N ARG A 135 22.22 39.17 10.81
CA ARG A 135 22.62 39.13 9.39
C ARG A 135 22.20 40.40 8.63
N GLU A 136 21.10 41.04 9.02
CA GLU A 136 20.68 42.32 8.45
C GLU A 136 21.60 43.47 8.87
N MET A 137 22.08 43.48 10.13
CA MET A 137 22.99 44.51 10.64
C MET A 137 24.47 44.30 10.29
N THR A 138 24.94 43.05 10.24
CA THR A 138 26.37 42.69 10.15
C THR A 138 26.73 42.06 8.79
N GLY A 139 25.75 41.76 7.95
CA GLY A 139 25.92 41.01 6.70
C GLY A 139 25.85 39.49 6.90
N PRO A 140 25.94 38.70 5.81
CA PRO A 140 25.77 37.24 5.86
C PRO A 140 26.82 36.53 6.70
N TYR A 141 26.49 35.30 7.13
CA TYR A 141 27.43 34.35 7.73
C TYR A 141 28.13 33.56 6.62
N GLN A 142 29.45 33.41 6.72
CA GLN A 142 30.28 32.63 5.80
C GLN A 142 30.66 31.27 6.41
N SER A 143 30.62 31.16 7.75
CA SER A 143 31.06 29.99 8.49
C SER A 143 30.20 29.68 9.72
N LEU A 144 30.38 28.47 10.27
CA LEU A 144 29.77 28.06 11.54
C LEU A 144 30.24 28.93 12.73
N ASP A 145 31.47 29.46 12.69
CA ASP A 145 32.02 30.26 13.78
C ASP A 145 31.42 31.68 13.79
N ASP A 146 31.01 32.21 12.63
CA ASP A 146 30.36 33.53 12.54
C ASP A 146 29.05 33.58 13.34
N LEU A 147 28.34 32.45 13.49
CA LEU A 147 27.14 32.35 14.33
C LEU A 147 27.43 32.61 15.82
N ASN A 148 28.67 32.45 16.28
CA ASN A 148 29.09 32.75 17.65
C ASN A 148 28.97 34.26 17.98
N ARG A 149 28.86 35.14 16.96
CA ARG A 149 28.58 36.57 17.16
C ARG A 149 27.14 36.85 17.64
N VAL A 150 26.24 35.87 17.55
CA VAL A 150 24.84 35.99 18.01
C VAL A 150 24.71 35.62 19.48
N ARG A 151 24.35 36.61 20.32
CA ARG A 151 24.21 36.41 21.78
C ARG A 151 23.13 35.38 22.13
N GLY A 152 23.60 34.22 22.58
CA GLY A 152 22.77 33.07 22.99
C GLY A 152 23.09 31.79 22.21
N ILE A 153 23.81 31.89 21.10
CA ILE A 153 24.43 30.74 20.45
C ILE A 153 25.70 30.37 21.22
N GLY A 154 25.87 29.08 21.52
CA GLY A 154 27.06 28.55 22.16
C GLY A 154 27.50 27.24 21.50
N PRO A 155 28.66 26.68 21.88
CA PRO A 155 29.25 25.52 21.21
C PRO A 155 28.33 24.29 21.20
N LYS A 156 27.49 24.12 22.24
CA LYS A 156 26.47 23.06 22.29
C LYS A 156 25.40 23.22 21.20
N THR A 157 24.91 24.44 20.97
CA THR A 157 23.92 24.72 19.93
C THR A 157 24.56 24.58 18.54
N LEU A 158 25.77 25.14 18.34
CA LEU A 158 26.51 25.00 17.08
C LEU A 158 26.70 23.53 16.68
N ALA A 159 27.13 22.67 17.61
CA ALA A 159 27.30 21.24 17.36
C ALA A 159 25.97 20.50 17.05
N GLN A 160 24.83 20.99 17.56
CA GLN A 160 23.51 20.40 17.27
C GLN A 160 22.97 20.84 15.90
N ILE A 161 23.21 22.09 15.50
CA ILE A 161 22.68 22.64 14.24
C ILE A 161 23.60 22.41 13.04
N GLN A 162 24.91 22.22 13.24
CA GLN A 162 25.90 21.98 12.16
C GLN A 162 25.44 20.99 11.07
N PRO A 163 24.88 19.79 11.37
CA PRO A 163 24.43 18.85 10.33
C PRO A 163 23.10 19.24 9.63
N MET A 164 22.49 20.35 10.03
CA MET A 164 21.15 20.82 9.63
C MET A 164 21.18 22.23 9.03
N ILE A 165 22.37 22.82 8.84
CA ILE A 165 22.52 24.16 8.26
C ILE A 165 23.51 24.20 7.11
N VAL A 166 23.26 25.11 6.18
CA VAL A 166 24.16 25.49 5.09
C VAL A 166 24.30 27.01 5.04
N PHE A 167 25.30 27.49 4.31
CA PHE A 167 25.54 28.92 4.07
C PHE A 167 25.49 29.16 2.57
N GLY A 168 24.41 29.78 2.08
CA GLY A 168 24.24 30.09 0.67
C GLY A 168 23.99 28.85 -0.20
N ILE A 169 22.76 28.31 -0.13
CA ILE A 169 22.21 27.64 -1.31
C ILE A 169 21.90 28.74 -2.33
N GLU A 170 22.60 28.73 -3.47
CA GLU A 170 22.36 29.66 -4.56
C GLU A 170 20.91 29.52 -5.05
N SER A 171 20.04 30.43 -4.59
CA SER A 171 18.60 30.41 -4.91
C SER A 171 18.32 30.54 -6.40
N ASP A 172 19.28 31.03 -7.19
CA ASP A 172 19.27 31.01 -8.66
C ASP A 172 19.13 29.60 -9.25
N SER A 173 19.55 28.56 -8.52
CA SER A 173 19.38 27.15 -8.94
C SER A 173 17.99 26.58 -8.64
N LEU A 174 17.20 27.24 -7.77
CA LEU A 174 15.83 26.87 -7.40
C LEU A 174 14.77 27.85 -7.90
N SER A 175 15.16 29.01 -8.44
CA SER A 175 14.36 29.65 -9.47
C SER A 175 14.26 28.72 -10.67
N LEU A 176 13.17 27.95 -10.71
CA LEU A 176 12.56 27.49 -11.96
C LEU A 176 12.70 28.63 -12.98
N PRO A 177 13.15 28.35 -14.22
CA PRO A 177 13.35 29.40 -15.21
C PRO A 177 12.08 30.23 -15.27
N GLN A 178 12.15 31.49 -14.84
CA GLN A 178 10.97 32.35 -14.81
C GLN A 178 10.45 32.39 -16.23
N SER A 179 9.21 31.91 -16.43
CA SER A 179 8.63 31.70 -17.75
C SER A 179 8.94 32.90 -18.62
N PRO A 180 9.56 32.70 -19.80
CA PRO A 180 10.15 33.78 -20.57
C PRO A 180 9.14 34.90 -20.72
N ASN A 181 9.58 36.08 -20.29
CA ASN A 181 8.78 37.27 -20.03
C ASN A 181 7.67 37.43 -21.09
N GLN A 182 6.40 37.35 -20.69
CA GLN A 182 5.22 37.39 -21.58
C GLN A 182 5.04 38.73 -22.31
N ASN A 183 6.01 39.65 -22.20
CA ASN A 183 6.23 40.74 -23.16
C ASN A 183 6.89 40.21 -24.46
N PHE A 184 6.24 39.25 -25.11
CA PHE A 184 6.42 39.06 -26.54
C PHE A 184 5.75 40.24 -27.23
N VAL A 185 6.53 41.29 -27.50
CA VAL A 185 6.08 42.40 -28.34
C VAL A 185 5.86 41.83 -29.73
N ASP A 186 4.62 41.91 -30.23
CA ASP A 186 4.29 41.45 -31.58
C ASP A 186 5.21 42.12 -32.60
N PRO A 187 5.80 41.36 -33.55
CA PRO A 187 6.58 41.95 -34.63
C PRO A 187 5.68 42.80 -35.55
N PRO A 188 6.23 43.88 -36.15
CA PRO A 188 5.47 44.81 -36.99
C PRO A 188 5.08 44.24 -38.37
#